data_AF-A0AAE2B163-F1
#
_entry.id   AF-A0AAE2B163-F1
#
_cell.length_a   1.000
_cell.length_b   1.000
_cell.length_c   1.000
_cell.angle_alpha   90.00
_cell.angle_beta   90.00
_cell.angle_gamma   90.00
#
_symmetry.space_group_name_H-M   'P 1'
#
loop_
_entity.id
_entity.type
_entity.pdbx_description
1 polymer ?
#
loop_
_entity_poly.entity_id
_entity_poly.type
_entity_poly.pdbx_seq_one_letter_code
_entity_poly.pdbx_strand_id
1 'polypeptide(L)'
;MAYMMRWDVVMGLYEALTRSGKGGPIADAIVEYGNQNELEDWFVNAIPSALGPLLRTLISPPELFSINSEGAKRTYSQSEAHALQQKAIERILGWIVKNAQKNNTIDKAQSQFELACMSMNEFGIKPTNSEQDYCKNRFALDKFMAEGAQNLLDKQSNSARDRYKNHVKLLGANLSDYCQKNFNPLPNYSSSGATPLLKNY
;
A
#
# COMPACT_ATOMS: atom_id res chain seq x y z
N MET A 1 -2.93 11.14 -31.94
CA MET A 1 -3.75 9.98 -31.53
C MET A 1 -3.09 9.26 -30.36
N ALA A 2 -3.15 9.82 -29.14
CA ALA A 2 -2.38 9.36 -27.97
C ALA A 2 -3.26 9.12 -26.73
N TYR A 3 -4.55 8.82 -26.92
CA TYR A 3 -5.53 8.71 -25.83
C TYR A 3 -6.09 7.30 -25.60
N MET A 4 -5.79 6.32 -26.47
CA MET A 4 -6.38 4.96 -26.31
C MET A 4 -5.51 3.98 -25.50
N MET A 5 -4.17 4.08 -25.53
CA MET A 5 -3.31 3.18 -24.73
C MET A 5 -3.35 3.41 -23.22
N ARG A 6 -3.93 4.52 -22.74
CA ARG A 6 -4.10 4.81 -21.29
C ARG A 6 -5.32 4.13 -20.68
N TRP A 7 -6.30 3.73 -21.48
CA TRP A 7 -7.54 3.14 -20.98
C TRP A 7 -7.35 1.67 -20.62
N ASP A 8 -6.55 0.90 -21.35
CA ASP A 8 -6.34 -0.53 -21.07
C ASP A 8 -5.50 -0.79 -19.82
N VAL A 9 -4.54 0.10 -19.50
CA VAL A 9 -3.77 0.01 -18.23
C VAL A 9 -4.67 0.40 -17.05
N VAL A 10 -5.47 1.45 -17.21
CA VAL A 10 -6.39 1.91 -16.16
C VAL A 10 -7.55 0.93 -15.97
N MET A 11 -8.09 0.33 -17.03
CA MET A 11 -9.11 -0.71 -16.97
C MET A 11 -8.54 -2.05 -16.53
N GLY A 12 -7.32 -2.39 -16.93
CA GLY A 12 -6.60 -3.55 -16.42
C GLY A 12 -6.33 -3.41 -14.91
N LEU A 13 -6.00 -2.20 -14.45
CA LEU A 13 -5.95 -1.86 -13.02
C LEU A 13 -7.34 -1.89 -12.39
N TYR A 14 -8.39 -1.36 -13.01
CA TYR A 14 -9.75 -1.32 -12.47
C TYR A 14 -10.42 -2.71 -12.37
N GLU A 15 -10.26 -3.56 -13.38
CA GLU A 15 -10.63 -4.99 -13.38
C GLU A 15 -9.73 -5.84 -12.48
N ALA A 16 -8.51 -5.36 -12.17
CA ALA A 16 -7.66 -5.95 -11.15
C ALA A 16 -8.06 -5.52 -9.72
N LEU A 17 -8.51 -4.27 -9.55
CA LEU A 17 -8.95 -3.69 -8.29
C LEU A 17 -10.31 -4.23 -7.82
N THR A 18 -11.16 -4.71 -8.73
CA THR A 18 -12.52 -5.21 -8.45
C THR A 18 -12.60 -6.71 -8.15
N ARG A 19 -11.49 -7.46 -8.20
CA ARG A 19 -11.43 -8.86 -7.74
C ARG A 19 -10.49 -9.00 -6.53
N SER A 20 -11.02 -9.52 -5.42
CA SER A 20 -10.23 -9.92 -4.25
C SER A 20 -9.11 -10.90 -4.65
N GLY A 21 -7.92 -10.79 -4.04
CA GLY A 21 -6.79 -11.71 -4.24
C GLY A 21 -5.73 -11.29 -5.28
N LYS A 22 -5.82 -10.08 -5.86
CA LYS A 22 -4.87 -9.60 -6.89
C LYS A 22 -3.72 -8.73 -6.37
N GLY A 23 -3.49 -8.68 -5.05
CA GLY A 23 -2.41 -7.87 -4.46
C GLY A 23 -1.02 -8.19 -5.04
N GLY A 24 -0.68 -9.47 -5.19
CA GLY A 24 0.59 -9.92 -5.77
C GLY A 24 0.80 -9.47 -7.23
N PRO A 25 -0.11 -9.80 -8.17
CA PRO A 25 0.02 -9.37 -9.56
C PRO A 25 0.10 -7.85 -9.76
N ILE A 26 -0.65 -7.07 -8.98
CA ILE A 26 -0.59 -5.59 -9.05
C ILE A 26 0.77 -5.11 -8.53
N ALA A 27 1.28 -5.72 -7.45
CA ALA A 27 2.59 -5.38 -6.93
C ALA A 27 3.71 -5.66 -7.93
N ASP A 28 3.66 -6.79 -8.65
CA ASP A 28 4.58 -7.07 -9.77
C ASP A 28 4.51 -5.99 -10.84
N ALA A 29 3.29 -5.65 -11.29
CA ALA A 29 3.08 -4.63 -12.30
C ALA A 29 3.68 -3.28 -11.88
N ILE A 30 3.63 -2.91 -10.61
CA ILE A 30 4.23 -1.68 -10.09
C ILE A 30 5.76 -1.77 -10.05
N VAL A 31 6.29 -2.89 -9.55
CA VAL A 31 7.72 -3.05 -9.29
C VAL A 31 8.51 -3.21 -10.58
N GLU A 32 7.93 -3.86 -11.58
CA GLU A 32 8.58 -4.32 -12.80
C GLU A 32 8.19 -3.49 -14.03
N TYR A 33 7.38 -2.44 -13.85
CA TYR A 33 6.98 -1.55 -14.94
C TYR A 33 8.20 -0.92 -15.63
N GLY A 34 8.25 -0.99 -16.96
CA GLY A 34 9.41 -0.51 -17.72
C GLY A 34 9.63 1.01 -17.62
N ASN A 35 8.56 1.81 -17.50
CA ASN A 35 8.64 3.27 -17.44
C ASN A 35 8.34 3.81 -16.03
N GLN A 36 9.30 3.66 -15.11
CA GLN A 36 9.12 4.05 -13.71
C GLN A 36 8.79 5.54 -13.50
N ASN A 37 9.23 6.43 -14.40
CA ASN A 37 8.92 7.87 -14.29
C ASN A 37 7.44 8.15 -14.55
N GLU A 38 6.85 7.51 -15.56
CA GLU A 38 5.42 7.64 -15.85
C GLU A 38 4.57 7.10 -14.71
N LEU A 39 5.01 5.99 -14.09
CA LEU A 39 4.32 5.42 -12.96
C LEU A 39 4.43 6.31 -11.72
N GLU A 40 5.62 6.87 -11.44
CA GLU A 40 5.84 7.88 -10.39
C GLU A 40 4.88 9.07 -10.57
N ASP A 41 4.82 9.65 -11.77
CA ASP A 41 3.91 10.76 -12.09
C ASP A 41 2.44 10.38 -11.88
N TRP A 42 2.03 9.17 -12.25
CA TRP A 42 0.65 8.70 -12.02
C TRP A 42 0.32 8.65 -10.53
N PHE A 43 1.19 8.06 -9.71
CA PHE A 43 0.95 7.91 -8.26
C PHE A 43 0.99 9.25 -7.52
N VAL A 44 1.90 10.13 -7.90
CA VAL A 44 1.99 11.48 -7.34
C VAL A 44 0.69 12.26 -7.57
N ASN A 45 0.08 12.11 -8.74
CA ASN A 45 -1.14 12.83 -9.11
C ASN A 45 -2.44 12.03 -8.84
N ALA A 46 -2.34 10.83 -8.27
CA ALA A 46 -3.48 9.96 -8.04
C ALA A 46 -4.45 10.58 -7.02
N ILE A 47 -5.74 10.61 -7.36
CA ILE A 47 -6.78 11.05 -6.43
C ILE A 47 -6.92 10.04 -5.27
N PRO A 48 -7.26 10.49 -4.05
CA PRO A 48 -7.40 9.60 -2.89
C PRO A 48 -8.36 8.43 -3.08
N SER A 49 -9.45 8.64 -3.84
CA SER A 49 -10.44 7.60 -4.13
C SER A 49 -9.93 6.50 -5.07
N ALA A 50 -8.86 6.74 -5.82
CA ALA A 50 -8.18 5.71 -6.60
C ALA A 50 -7.07 5.04 -5.78
N LEU A 51 -6.35 5.83 -4.98
CA LEU A 51 -5.23 5.36 -4.17
C LEU A 51 -5.68 4.46 -3.01
N GLY A 52 -6.80 4.77 -2.36
CA GLY A 52 -7.35 4.00 -1.25
C GLY A 52 -7.66 2.53 -1.60
N PRO A 53 -8.51 2.25 -2.61
CA PRO A 53 -8.80 0.88 -3.03
C PRO A 53 -7.56 0.12 -3.47
N LEU A 54 -6.61 0.81 -4.10
CA LEU A 54 -5.34 0.21 -4.51
C LEU A 54 -4.49 -0.21 -3.31
N LEU A 55 -4.33 0.65 -2.31
CA LEU A 55 -3.65 0.29 -1.06
C LEU A 55 -4.36 -0.86 -0.34
N ARG A 56 -5.71 -0.87 -0.34
CA ARG A 56 -6.51 -1.99 0.20
C ARG A 56 -6.17 -3.30 -0.50
N THR A 57 -6.09 -3.29 -1.82
CA THR A 57 -5.77 -4.48 -2.61
C THR A 57 -4.32 -4.92 -2.40
N LEU A 58 -3.39 -3.98 -2.28
CA LEU A 58 -1.98 -4.30 -2.01
C LEU A 58 -1.76 -4.93 -0.63
N ILE A 59 -2.62 -4.67 0.35
CA ILE A 59 -2.58 -5.34 1.66
C ILE A 59 -3.50 -6.57 1.75
N SER A 60 -4.07 -7.03 0.64
CA SER A 60 -4.82 -8.29 0.65
C SER A 60 -3.92 -9.44 1.08
N PRO A 61 -4.46 -10.52 1.69
CA PRO A 61 -3.69 -11.71 2.03
C PRO A 61 -2.79 -12.13 0.85
N PRO A 62 -1.48 -12.32 1.08
CA PRO A 62 -0.59 -12.76 0.03
C PRO A 62 -1.01 -14.14 -0.46
N GLU A 63 -1.07 -14.32 -1.77
CA GLU A 63 -1.42 -15.57 -2.44
C GLU A 63 -0.32 -15.91 -3.45
N LEU A 64 -0.11 -17.20 -3.70
CA LEU A 64 0.79 -17.65 -4.76
C LEU A 64 0.21 -17.23 -6.13
N PHE A 65 1.07 -16.75 -7.02
CA PHE A 65 0.62 -16.32 -8.35
C PHE A 65 1.71 -16.51 -9.40
N SER A 66 1.32 -16.45 -10.68
CA SER A 66 2.25 -16.46 -11.80
C SER A 66 1.84 -15.44 -12.85
N ILE A 67 2.83 -14.76 -13.43
CA ILE A 67 2.66 -13.81 -14.54
C ILE A 67 3.37 -14.36 -15.77
N ASN A 68 2.65 -14.33 -16.89
CA ASN A 68 3.20 -14.60 -18.20
C ASN A 68 3.56 -13.24 -18.82
N SER A 69 4.84 -12.89 -18.80
CA SER A 69 5.36 -11.72 -19.53
C SER A 69 6.06 -12.23 -20.80
N GLU A 70 6.10 -11.40 -21.85
CA GLU A 70 6.63 -11.74 -23.19
C GLU A 70 8.00 -12.46 -23.12
N GLY A 71 7.98 -13.79 -23.11
CA GLY A 71 9.17 -14.66 -23.10
C GLY A 71 9.54 -15.32 -21.77
N ALA A 72 8.93 -14.97 -20.63
CA ALA A 72 9.25 -15.60 -19.34
C ALA A 72 8.03 -15.70 -18.40
N LYS A 73 7.81 -16.91 -17.86
CA LYS A 73 6.85 -17.15 -16.78
C LYS A 73 7.53 -16.87 -15.44
N ARG A 74 7.06 -15.85 -14.72
CA ARG A 74 7.49 -15.56 -13.35
C ARG A 74 6.48 -16.14 -12.39
N THR A 75 6.93 -16.94 -11.43
CA THR A 75 6.08 -17.56 -10.41
C THR A 75 6.56 -17.09 -9.06
N TYR A 76 5.62 -16.67 -8.23
CA TYR A 76 5.88 -16.14 -6.90
C TYR A 76 5.16 -17.02 -5.88
N SER A 77 5.93 -17.51 -4.92
CA SER A 77 5.41 -18.12 -3.69
C SER A 77 4.66 -17.08 -2.85
N GLN A 78 3.94 -17.55 -1.83
CA GLN A 78 3.20 -16.67 -0.93
C GLN A 78 4.10 -15.65 -0.22
N SER A 79 5.30 -16.05 0.20
CA SER A 79 6.27 -15.16 0.85
C SER A 79 6.87 -14.14 -0.13
N GLU A 80 7.15 -14.54 -1.37
CA GLU A 80 7.63 -13.63 -2.42
C GLU A 80 6.55 -12.64 -2.82
N ALA A 81 5.29 -13.06 -2.91
CA ALA A 81 4.15 -12.19 -3.14
C ALA A 81 4.02 -11.13 -2.02
N HIS A 82 4.16 -11.56 -0.77
CA HIS A 82 4.13 -10.65 0.38
C HIS A 82 5.24 -9.60 0.31
N ALA A 83 6.49 -10.03 0.06
CA ALA A 83 7.63 -9.12 -0.09
C ALA A 83 7.43 -8.13 -1.25
N LEU A 84 6.86 -8.61 -2.36
CA LEU A 84 6.56 -7.78 -3.53
C LEU A 84 5.49 -6.73 -3.23
N GLN A 85 4.41 -7.12 -2.54
CA GLN A 85 3.37 -6.21 -2.05
C GLN A 85 3.94 -5.15 -1.11
N GLN A 86 4.81 -5.53 -0.16
CA GLN A 86 5.48 -4.60 0.74
C GLN A 86 6.37 -3.61 -0.02
N LYS A 87 7.13 -4.08 -1.02
CA LYS A 87 7.97 -3.24 -1.88
C LYS A 87 7.16 -2.27 -2.72
N ALA A 88 6.01 -2.70 -3.27
CA ALA A 88 5.12 -1.84 -4.03
C ALA A 88 4.54 -0.71 -3.16
N ILE A 89 4.06 -1.04 -1.95
CA ILE A 89 3.54 -0.04 -1.00
C ILE A 89 4.65 0.98 -0.63
N GLU A 90 5.84 0.50 -0.27
CA GLU A 90 6.96 1.38 0.07
C GLU A 90 7.30 2.33 -1.08
N ARG A 91 7.36 1.81 -2.31
CA ARG A 91 7.68 2.59 -3.50
C ARG A 91 6.65 3.68 -3.79
N ILE A 92 5.36 3.35 -3.71
CA ILE A 92 4.27 4.33 -3.89
C ILE A 92 4.42 5.48 -2.90
N LEU A 93 4.57 5.16 -1.61
CA LEU A 93 4.70 6.19 -0.57
C LEU A 93 6.01 6.98 -0.71
N GLY A 94 7.09 6.31 -1.13
CA GLY A 94 8.38 6.94 -1.41
C GLY A 94 8.29 7.97 -2.53
N TRP A 95 7.56 7.69 -3.62
CA TRP A 95 7.30 8.64 -4.70
C TRP A 95 6.55 9.88 -4.22
N ILE A 96 5.47 9.66 -3.46
CA ILE A 96 4.66 10.75 -2.90
C ILE A 96 5.52 11.64 -2.00
N VAL A 97 6.28 11.05 -1.07
CA VAL A 97 7.17 11.78 -0.14
C VAL A 97 8.25 12.55 -0.90
N LYS A 98 8.95 11.89 -1.82
CA LYS A 98 10.06 12.48 -2.59
C LYS A 98 9.57 13.67 -3.42
N ASN A 99 8.44 13.54 -4.10
CA ASN A 99 7.84 14.63 -4.86
C ASN A 99 7.43 15.80 -3.96
N ALA A 100 6.81 15.50 -2.82
CA ALA A 100 6.37 16.51 -1.87
C ALA A 100 7.53 17.28 -1.24
N GLN A 101 8.63 16.60 -0.90
CA GLN A 101 9.86 17.22 -0.42
C GLN A 101 10.50 18.11 -1.48
N LYS A 102 10.61 17.62 -2.72
CA LYS A 102 11.19 18.37 -3.84
C LYS A 102 10.43 19.67 -4.14
N ASN A 103 9.11 19.63 -4.03
CA ASN A 103 8.24 20.76 -4.40
C ASN A 103 7.73 21.56 -3.20
N ASN A 104 8.17 21.23 -1.98
CA ASN A 104 7.71 21.84 -0.73
C ASN A 104 6.17 21.81 -0.56
N THR A 105 5.58 20.62 -0.75
CA THR A 105 4.11 20.38 -0.71
C THR A 105 3.75 19.21 0.22
N ILE A 106 4.45 19.13 1.36
CA ILE A 106 4.25 18.06 2.36
C ILE A 106 2.79 18.02 2.87
N ASP A 107 2.18 19.19 3.08
CA ASP A 107 0.78 19.35 3.48
C ASP A 107 -0.20 18.66 2.52
N LYS A 108 0.05 18.79 1.20
CA LYS A 108 -0.77 18.14 0.17
C LYS A 108 -0.58 16.63 0.16
N ALA A 109 0.66 16.17 0.32
CA ALA A 109 0.97 14.74 0.38
C ALA A 109 0.38 14.07 1.63
N GLN A 110 0.42 14.75 2.78
CA GLN A 110 -0.25 14.30 4.00
C GLN A 110 -1.76 14.18 3.76
N SER A 111 -2.39 15.22 3.21
CA SER A 111 -3.82 15.21 2.90
C SER A 111 -4.19 14.09 1.92
N GLN A 112 -3.40 13.88 0.87
CA GLN A 112 -3.61 12.81 -0.11
C GLN A 112 -3.53 11.42 0.55
N PHE A 113 -2.51 11.18 1.36
CA PHE A 113 -2.34 9.91 2.07
C PHE A 113 -3.43 9.65 3.10
N GLU A 114 -3.78 10.65 3.90
CA GLU A 114 -4.82 10.56 4.92
C GLU A 114 -6.17 10.26 4.28
N LEU A 115 -6.55 11.03 3.25
CA LEU A 115 -7.77 10.78 2.49
C LEU A 115 -7.76 9.41 1.79
N ALA A 116 -6.61 8.95 1.28
CA ALA A 116 -6.51 7.63 0.67
C ALA A 116 -6.73 6.52 1.69
N CYS A 117 -6.19 6.67 2.90
CA CYS A 117 -6.43 5.75 4.02
C CYS A 117 -7.91 5.80 4.46
N MET A 118 -8.57 6.96 4.44
CA MET A 118 -10.02 7.05 4.69
C MET A 118 -10.84 6.35 3.60
N SER A 119 -10.38 6.45 2.35
CA SER A 119 -10.99 5.83 1.16
C SER A 119 -10.55 4.38 0.92
N MET A 120 -9.89 3.73 1.88
CA MET A 120 -9.34 2.37 1.73
C MET A 120 -10.43 1.29 1.83
N ASN A 121 -11.46 1.41 1.00
CA ASN A 121 -12.57 0.47 0.86
C ASN A 121 -12.76 0.07 -0.61
N GLU A 122 -13.73 -0.79 -0.89
CA GLU A 122 -13.98 -1.34 -2.23
C GLU A 122 -14.29 -0.26 -3.28
N PHE A 123 -14.92 0.84 -2.88
CA PHE A 123 -15.43 1.87 -3.78
C PHE A 123 -14.60 3.16 -3.79
N GLY A 124 -13.59 3.28 -2.93
CA GLY A 124 -12.79 4.51 -2.82
C GLY A 124 -13.53 5.68 -2.19
N ILE A 125 -14.69 5.44 -1.59
CA ILE A 125 -15.58 6.48 -1.08
C ILE A 125 -15.14 6.84 0.34
N LYS A 126 -14.92 8.13 0.62
CA LYS A 126 -14.68 8.59 1.99
C LYS A 126 -15.97 8.43 2.81
N PRO A 127 -15.99 7.59 3.87
CA PRO A 127 -17.17 7.38 4.70
C PRO A 127 -17.37 8.53 5.69
N THR A 128 -18.54 8.61 6.33
CA THR A 128 -18.90 9.67 7.28
C THR A 128 -17.99 9.68 8.53
N ASN A 129 -17.58 8.51 9.03
CA ASN A 129 -16.67 8.37 10.18
C ASN A 129 -15.20 8.26 9.73
N SER A 130 -14.77 9.20 8.90
CA SER A 130 -13.55 9.06 8.13
C SER A 130 -12.27 8.90 8.96
N GLU A 131 -12.17 9.56 10.10
CA GLU A 131 -10.99 9.60 10.96
C GLU A 131 -10.78 8.26 11.69
N GLN A 132 -11.87 7.56 12.04
CA GLN A 132 -11.77 6.22 12.62
C GLN A 132 -11.37 5.19 11.56
N ASP A 133 -11.93 5.31 10.34
CA ASP A 133 -11.53 4.47 9.22
C ASP A 133 -10.09 4.73 8.79
N TYR A 134 -9.61 5.97 8.86
CA TYR A 134 -8.20 6.29 8.72
C TYR A 134 -7.36 5.46 9.70
N CYS A 135 -7.64 5.50 11.00
CA CYS A 135 -6.84 4.78 12.00
C CYS A 135 -6.86 3.26 11.79
N LYS A 136 -8.03 2.70 11.48
CA LYS A 136 -8.19 1.28 11.17
C LYS A 136 -7.39 0.86 9.95
N ASN A 137 -7.48 1.61 8.86
CA ASN A 137 -6.82 1.30 7.60
C ASN A 137 -5.31 1.55 7.67
N ARG A 138 -4.91 2.61 8.38
CA ARG A 138 -3.52 2.90 8.72
C ARG A 138 -2.90 1.76 9.53
N PHE A 139 -3.61 1.26 10.54
CA PHE A 139 -3.20 0.10 11.34
C PHE A 139 -3.11 -1.18 10.49
N ALA A 140 -4.04 -1.41 9.58
CA ALA A 140 -3.98 -2.57 8.68
C ALA A 140 -2.75 -2.53 7.76
N LEU A 141 -2.42 -1.35 7.21
CA LEU A 141 -1.19 -1.13 6.46
C LEU A 141 0.05 -1.39 7.34
N ASP A 142 0.10 -0.83 8.55
CA ASP A 142 1.23 -1.03 9.46
C ASP A 142 1.43 -2.49 9.81
N LYS A 143 0.33 -3.21 10.10
CA LYS A 143 0.35 -4.63 10.41
C LYS A 143 0.88 -5.45 9.23
N PHE A 144 0.37 -5.20 8.02
CA PHE A 144 0.82 -5.90 6.81
C PHE A 144 2.30 -5.67 6.52
N MET A 145 2.80 -4.45 6.76
CA MET A 145 4.23 -4.10 6.61
C MET A 145 5.10 -4.60 7.78
N ALA A 146 4.51 -4.85 8.94
CA ALA A 146 5.19 -5.36 10.13
C ALA A 146 5.28 -6.90 10.14
N GLU A 147 4.38 -7.60 9.48
CA GLU A 147 4.44 -9.06 9.32
C GLU A 147 5.71 -9.45 8.57
N GLY A 148 6.49 -10.34 9.18
CA GLY A 148 7.72 -10.86 8.58
C GLY A 148 7.38 -11.87 7.51
N ALA A 149 7.49 -11.51 6.24
CA ALA A 149 7.62 -12.48 5.16
C ALA A 149 8.85 -13.36 5.50
N GLN A 150 8.66 -14.67 5.67
CA GLN A 150 9.70 -15.56 6.19
C GLN A 150 11.01 -15.42 5.40
N ASN A 151 12.09 -15.15 6.15
CA ASN A 151 13.52 -15.06 5.85
C ASN A 151 14.03 -15.64 4.52
N LEU A 152 14.89 -14.87 3.83
CA LEU A 152 16.27 -15.28 3.48
C LEU A 152 17.05 -14.07 2.92
N LEU A 153 17.98 -13.53 3.71
CA LEU A 153 19.18 -12.79 3.27
C LEU A 153 19.06 -11.38 2.68
N ASP A 154 17.89 -10.77 2.48
CA ASP A 154 17.85 -9.47 1.81
C ASP A 154 17.81 -8.28 2.78
N LYS A 155 18.95 -7.59 2.94
CA LYS A 155 19.02 -6.24 3.55
C LYS A 155 17.98 -5.29 2.94
N GLN A 156 17.57 -5.55 1.70
CA GLN A 156 16.57 -4.78 0.97
C GLN A 156 15.17 -4.88 1.60
N SER A 157 14.73 -6.04 2.10
CA SER A 157 13.40 -6.22 2.70
C SER A 157 13.26 -5.44 4.03
N ASN A 158 14.26 -5.53 4.90
CA ASN A 158 14.31 -4.71 6.12
C ASN A 158 14.36 -3.21 5.79
N SER A 159 15.12 -2.82 4.76
CA SER A 159 15.21 -1.42 4.34
C SER A 159 13.86 -0.87 3.85
N ALA A 160 13.04 -1.68 3.18
CA ALA A 160 11.71 -1.25 2.71
C ALA A 160 10.77 -1.00 3.89
N ARG A 161 10.79 -1.86 4.92
CA ARG A 161 9.97 -1.68 6.12
C ARG A 161 10.37 -0.43 6.91
N ASP A 162 11.67 -0.14 7.00
CA ASP A 162 12.16 1.06 7.69
C ASP A 162 11.87 2.34 6.90
N ARG A 163 12.04 2.32 5.57
CA ARG A 163 11.64 3.45 4.70
C ARG A 163 10.14 3.71 4.79
N TYR A 164 9.33 2.65 4.72
CA TYR A 164 7.89 2.72 4.91
C TYR A 164 7.53 3.44 6.21
N LYS A 165 8.10 3.02 7.36
CA LYS A 165 7.86 3.65 8.67
C LYS A 165 8.15 5.15 8.66
N ASN A 166 9.24 5.56 8.00
CA ASN A 166 9.58 6.98 7.88
C ASN A 166 8.57 7.74 7.01
N HIS A 167 8.15 7.14 5.88
CA HIS A 167 7.17 7.74 4.99
C HIS A 167 5.83 7.95 5.70
N VAL A 168 5.31 6.92 6.36
CA VAL A 168 4.01 7.00 7.03
C VAL A 168 4.02 7.87 8.28
N LYS A 169 5.17 7.98 8.97
CA LYS A 169 5.34 8.94 10.07
C LYS A 169 5.22 10.38 9.56
N LEU A 170 5.78 10.68 8.39
CA LEU A 170 5.68 12.00 7.77
C LEU A 170 4.27 12.25 7.21
N LEU A 171 3.74 11.30 6.46
CA LEU A 171 2.47 11.43 5.73
C LEU A 171 1.25 11.39 6.66
N GLY A 172 1.31 10.65 7.76
CA GLY A 172 0.21 10.52 8.72
C GLY A 172 0.29 11.43 9.94
N ALA A 173 1.13 12.47 9.88
CA ALA A 173 1.42 13.28 11.06
C ALA A 173 0.18 13.99 11.63
N ASN A 174 -0.77 14.45 10.80
CA ASN A 174 -1.89 15.27 11.26
C ASN A 174 -2.92 14.47 12.06
N LEU A 175 -3.06 13.18 11.78
CA LEU A 175 -4.02 12.30 12.44
C LEU A 175 -3.38 11.34 13.46
N SER A 176 -2.06 11.45 13.67
CA SER A 176 -1.32 10.59 14.61
C SER A 176 -1.87 10.67 16.04
N ASP A 177 -2.02 11.88 16.58
CA ASP A 177 -2.59 12.14 17.91
C ASP A 177 -4.04 11.67 18.02
N TYR A 178 -4.82 11.81 16.95
CA TYR A 178 -6.20 11.33 16.92
C TYR A 178 -6.26 9.81 17.06
N CYS A 179 -5.43 9.07 16.32
CA CYS A 179 -5.40 7.61 16.41
C CYS A 179 -4.93 7.13 17.77
N GLN A 180 -3.90 7.76 18.36
CA GLN A 180 -3.44 7.40 19.71
C GLN A 180 -4.52 7.55 20.77
N LYS A 181 -5.39 8.56 20.64
CA LYS A 181 -6.47 8.83 21.61
C LYS A 181 -7.73 8.01 21.37
N ASN A 182 -8.07 7.74 20.11
CA ASN A 182 -9.40 7.27 19.71
C ASN A 182 -9.42 5.87 19.12
N PHE A 183 -8.26 5.27 18.83
CA PHE A 183 -8.17 3.94 18.23
C PHE A 183 -7.30 3.02 19.09
N ASN A 184 -7.95 2.08 19.77
CA ASN A 184 -7.26 0.98 20.44
C ASN A 184 -7.42 -0.29 19.59
N PRO A 185 -6.36 -0.79 18.93
CA PRO A 185 -6.47 -1.99 18.13
C PRO A 185 -6.83 -3.18 19.04
N LEU A 186 -7.94 -3.85 18.74
CA LEU A 186 -8.29 -5.07 19.45
C LEU A 186 -7.19 -6.12 19.20
N PRO A 187 -6.69 -6.79 20.25
CA PRO A 187 -5.73 -7.87 20.08
C PRO A 187 -6.35 -8.96 19.19
N ASN A 188 -5.68 -9.26 18.08
CA ASN A 188 -5.99 -10.46 17.31
C ASN A 188 -5.42 -11.64 18.11
N TYR A 189 -6.24 -12.25 18.96
CA TYR A 189 -5.90 -13.53 19.57
C TYR A 189 -5.74 -14.55 18.44
N SER A 190 -4.58 -15.20 18.38
CA SER A 190 -4.46 -16.41 17.56
C SER A 190 -5.49 -17.43 18.07
N SER A 191 -5.96 -18.31 17.20
CA SER A 191 -6.81 -19.46 17.58
C SER A 191 -6.16 -20.37 18.64
N SER A 192 -4.88 -20.17 18.95
CA SER A 192 -4.10 -20.85 19.98
C SER A 192 -4.07 -20.16 21.35
N GLY A 193 -4.77 -19.02 21.53
CA GLY A 193 -4.89 -18.35 22.84
C GLY A 193 -3.61 -17.68 23.36
N ALA A 194 -2.60 -17.48 22.50
CA ALA A 194 -1.38 -16.78 22.89
C ALA A 194 -1.60 -15.26 22.86
N THR A 195 -1.22 -14.58 23.95
CA THR A 195 -1.28 -13.13 24.11
C THR A 195 -0.44 -12.45 23.01
N PRO A 196 -1.00 -11.54 22.19
CA PRO A 196 -0.20 -10.81 21.23
C PRO A 196 0.74 -9.86 21.97
N LEU A 197 2.02 -9.88 21.58
CA LEU A 197 3.04 -8.94 22.02
C LEU A 197 2.68 -7.53 21.55
N LEU A 198 1.89 -6.82 22.34
CA LEU A 198 1.76 -5.36 22.25
C LEU A 198 3.04 -4.75 22.83
N LYS A 199 4.09 -4.65 22.01
CA LYS A 199 5.21 -3.74 22.28
C LYS A 199 5.01 -2.49 21.44
N ASN A 200 4.54 -1.44 22.10
CA ASN A 200 4.69 -0.02 21.77
C ASN A 200 4.43 0.36 20.30
N TYR A 201 3.20 0.78 20.02
CA TYR A 201 2.85 1.60 18.86
C TYR A 201 2.43 2.98 19.34
#